data_AF-A0A0F9H6W7-F1
#
_entry.id   AF-A0A0F9H6W7-F1
#
_cell.length_a   1.000
_cell.length_b   1.000
_cell.length_c   1.000
_cell.angle_alpha   90.00
_cell.angle_beta   90.00
_cell.angle_gamma   90.00
#
_symmetry.space_group_name_H-M   'P 1'
#
loop_
_entity.id
_entity.type
_entity.pdbx_description
1 polymer ?
#
loop_
_entity_poly.entity_id
_entity_poly.type
_entity_poly.pdbx_seq_one_letter_code
_entity_poly.pdbx_strand_id
1 'polypeptide(L)'
;MKIKIRLTSESLRDTTITDEQIARLYWDQKLSISATAKKLNKSDGFVKKRLHKSGRGTRSVREGSRLWRKSDEITNEQLIYLYDQLEWSCGKISLHFGKSEAFVQQRFISMGKHRRKNVGRYNGSWKGGITDIRNSIRSGSLCLNWRNEAFERQQYKSEISEQQIRRLNCHHIYPFHIILKSSLTQHRPLPEEYRDLAITHDSRFYGADNGLVISKDEHDEIEKGKLESAHPWWKIWQAYPDFAVNRSNLSHDDFLLCDDKGQLQPTEYTIQKSTAKEIRQIIRYEHYLGTIPRSQLILVAKRGNIIIGVATFGTGTNRFIKEGVWELTRLCIPFYVVRPFACDFLAQCCTYIKDNHPQINSLVAFADSSVGHNGGIYRMAGWQKAGKTPPSYAYFDPTTFKLKHKASCRRIQGIDKTERELAQERGWIRIPLGLKYRYTLPL
;
A
#
# COMPACT_ATOMS: atom_id res chain seq x y z
N MET A 1 -3.12 43.57 24.58
CA MET A 1 -3.03 43.09 23.18
C MET A 1 -2.62 44.26 22.29
N LYS A 2 -1.34 44.37 21.90
CA LYS A 2 -0.81 45.51 21.13
C LYS A 2 -0.96 45.24 19.63
N ILE A 3 -1.83 45.98 18.96
CA ILE A 3 -2.02 45.91 17.49
C ILE A 3 -0.83 46.61 16.83
N LYS A 4 0.02 45.84 16.14
CA LYS A 4 1.10 46.37 15.30
C LYS A 4 0.49 46.92 14.00
N ILE A 5 0.38 48.24 13.90
CA ILE A 5 0.03 48.92 12.65
C ILE A 5 1.24 48.81 11.72
N ARG A 6 1.09 48.07 10.61
CA ARG A 6 2.09 48.06 9.53
C ARG A 6 2.04 49.41 8.84
N LEU A 7 3.12 50.19 8.98
CA LEU A 7 3.38 51.34 8.12
C LEU A 7 3.53 50.83 6.69
N THR A 8 2.62 51.24 5.82
CA THR A 8 2.73 51.05 4.37
C THR A 8 3.95 51.81 3.89
N SER A 9 4.99 51.08 3.48
CA SER A 9 6.11 51.65 2.75
C SER A 9 5.58 52.50 1.61
N GLU A 10 5.90 53.80 1.61
CA GLU A 10 5.76 54.66 0.44
C GLU A 10 6.38 53.93 -0.74
N SER A 11 5.52 53.47 -1.66
CA SER A 11 5.93 52.82 -2.88
C SER A 11 6.84 53.79 -3.63
N LEU A 12 8.14 53.51 -3.63
CA LEU A 12 9.07 54.00 -4.64
C LEU A 12 8.39 53.73 -5.98
N ARG A 13 7.86 54.78 -6.60
CA ARG A 13 7.23 54.69 -7.92
C ARG A 13 8.34 54.28 -8.86
N ASP A 14 8.32 53.00 -9.21
CA ASP A 14 9.21 52.34 -10.15
C ASP A 14 8.99 52.96 -11.55
N THR A 15 9.62 54.11 -11.79
CA THR A 15 9.38 55.04 -12.93
C THR A 15 10.12 54.68 -14.20
N THR A 16 10.76 53.52 -14.29
CA THR A 16 11.71 53.24 -15.39
C THR A 16 11.18 52.36 -16.53
N ILE A 17 9.94 51.86 -16.47
CA ILE A 17 9.39 51.02 -17.57
C ILE A 17 8.65 51.86 -18.60
N THR A 18 9.27 52.06 -19.76
CA THR A 18 8.69 52.80 -20.90
C THR A 18 7.66 51.97 -21.67
N ASP A 19 6.75 52.65 -22.37
CA ASP A 19 5.75 52.01 -23.25
C ASP A 19 6.44 51.23 -24.39
N GLU A 20 7.50 51.80 -24.99
CA GLU A 20 8.37 51.15 -25.99
C GLU A 20 9.01 49.86 -25.49
N GLN A 21 9.47 49.81 -24.23
CA GLN A 21 10.07 48.60 -23.68
C GLN A 21 9.04 47.46 -23.61
N ILE A 22 7.80 47.77 -23.22
CA ILE A 22 6.69 46.81 -23.18
C ILE A 22 6.31 46.38 -24.60
N ALA A 23 6.20 47.34 -25.52
CA ALA A 23 5.89 47.08 -26.93
C ALA A 23 6.94 46.18 -27.57
N ARG A 24 8.23 46.40 -27.33
CA ARG A 24 9.34 45.59 -27.84
C ARG A 24 9.33 44.17 -27.30
N LEU A 25 9.13 44.00 -25.98
CA LEU A 25 9.04 42.68 -25.36
C LEU A 25 7.84 41.89 -25.90
N TYR A 26 6.71 42.57 -26.06
CA TYR A 26 5.52 41.94 -26.61
C TYR A 26 5.68 41.74 -28.11
N TRP A 27 5.55 42.77 -28.95
CA TRP A 27 5.48 42.64 -30.41
C TRP A 27 6.75 42.07 -31.04
N ASP A 28 7.92 42.59 -30.68
CA ASP A 28 9.17 42.26 -31.39
C ASP A 28 9.76 40.93 -30.90
N GLN A 29 9.81 40.72 -29.57
CA GLN A 29 10.28 39.46 -28.96
C GLN A 29 9.19 38.38 -28.89
N LYS A 30 7.98 38.67 -29.39
CA LYS A 30 6.84 37.73 -29.50
C LYS A 30 6.41 37.09 -28.17
N LEU A 31 6.71 37.71 -27.02
CA LEU A 31 6.32 37.18 -25.71
C LEU A 31 4.79 37.22 -25.51
N SER A 32 4.26 36.38 -24.62
CA SER A 32 2.88 36.49 -24.15
C SER A 32 2.72 37.67 -23.18
N ILE A 33 1.48 38.08 -22.89
CA ILE A 33 1.21 39.14 -21.91
C ILE A 33 1.79 38.75 -20.55
N SER A 34 1.52 37.53 -20.09
CA SER A 34 2.00 37.04 -18.78
C SER A 34 3.52 36.85 -18.74
N ALA A 35 4.15 36.41 -19.84
CA ALA A 35 5.61 36.32 -19.91
C ALA A 35 6.26 37.72 -19.89
N THR A 36 5.66 38.68 -20.59
CA THR A 36 6.10 40.10 -20.57
C THR A 36 5.95 40.68 -19.17
N ALA A 37 4.81 40.44 -18.51
CA ALA A 37 4.51 40.89 -17.16
C ALA A 37 5.51 40.31 -16.14
N LYS A 38 5.78 39.00 -16.20
CA LYS A 38 6.77 38.31 -15.37
C LYS A 38 8.18 38.88 -15.57
N LYS A 39 8.59 39.11 -16.82
CA LYS A 39 9.93 39.66 -17.15
C LYS A 39 10.11 41.10 -16.64
N LEU A 40 9.02 41.85 -16.52
CA LEU A 40 9.01 43.22 -16.02
C LEU A 40 8.69 43.33 -14.52
N ASN A 41 8.44 42.19 -13.85
CA ASN A 41 7.92 42.15 -12.48
C ASN A 41 6.66 43.02 -12.28
N LYS A 42 5.71 42.93 -13.22
CA LYS A 42 4.42 43.64 -13.20
C LYS A 42 3.26 42.67 -13.39
N SER A 43 2.03 43.18 -13.27
CA SER A 43 0.81 42.42 -13.54
C SER A 43 0.44 42.45 -15.02
N ASP A 44 -0.30 41.43 -15.47
CA ASP A 44 -0.83 41.33 -16.84
C ASP A 44 -1.70 42.55 -17.21
N GLY A 45 -2.47 43.07 -16.25
CA GLY A 45 -3.29 44.27 -16.43
C GLY A 45 -2.45 45.53 -16.70
N PHE A 46 -1.30 45.66 -16.05
CA PHE A 46 -0.36 46.76 -16.30
C PHE A 46 0.17 46.72 -17.74
N VAL A 47 0.60 45.53 -18.20
CA VAL A 47 1.10 45.32 -19.58
C VAL A 47 0.01 45.65 -20.61
N LYS A 48 -1.22 45.15 -20.41
CA LYS A 48 -2.36 45.45 -21.30
C LYS A 48 -2.62 46.96 -21.39
N LYS A 49 -2.72 47.64 -20.24
CA LYS A 49 -2.99 49.08 -20.18
C LYS A 49 -1.91 49.89 -20.91
N ARG A 50 -0.63 49.54 -20.74
CA ARG A 50 0.49 50.22 -21.40
C ARG A 50 0.54 49.95 -22.90
N LEU A 51 0.26 48.72 -23.35
CA LEU A 51 0.14 48.40 -24.78
C LEU A 51 -0.98 49.17 -25.47
N HIS A 52 -2.12 49.41 -24.79
CA HIS A 52 -3.16 50.28 -25.33
C HIS A 52 -2.74 51.75 -25.33
N LYS A 53 -2.08 52.21 -24.25
CA LYS A 53 -1.57 53.58 -24.15
C LYS A 53 -0.54 53.91 -25.25
N SER A 54 0.26 52.94 -25.68
CA SER A 54 1.23 53.09 -26.78
C SER A 54 0.61 53.07 -28.18
N GLY A 55 -0.71 52.90 -28.30
CA GLY A 55 -1.42 52.82 -29.58
C GLY A 55 -1.28 51.48 -30.32
N ARG A 56 -0.48 50.52 -29.81
CA ARG A 56 -0.27 49.22 -30.47
C ARG A 56 -1.31 48.15 -30.11
N GLY A 57 -1.98 48.28 -28.96
CA GLY A 57 -2.95 47.29 -28.46
C GLY A 57 -2.36 45.90 -28.22
N THR A 58 -3.24 44.93 -27.97
CA THR A 58 -2.87 43.51 -27.84
C THR A 58 -3.11 42.77 -29.14
N ARG A 59 -2.34 41.70 -29.40
CA ARG A 59 -2.58 40.79 -30.53
C ARG A 59 -3.99 40.22 -30.48
N SER A 60 -4.61 40.04 -31.65
CA SER A 60 -5.81 39.24 -31.79
C SER A 60 -5.54 37.76 -31.45
N VAL A 61 -6.61 37.02 -31.16
CA VAL A 61 -6.53 35.56 -30.94
C VAL A 61 -5.87 34.85 -32.13
N ARG A 62 -6.15 35.31 -33.35
CA ARG A 62 -5.59 34.76 -34.60
C ARG A 62 -4.10 35.02 -34.74
N GLU A 63 -3.63 36.23 -34.42
CA GLU A 63 -2.20 36.58 -34.46
C GLU A 63 -1.42 35.87 -33.36
N GLY A 64 -1.97 35.79 -32.15
CA GLY A 64 -1.43 34.97 -31.08
C GLY A 64 -1.24 33.54 -31.55
N SER A 65 -2.30 32.91 -32.08
CA SER A 65 -2.26 31.53 -32.58
C SER A 65 -1.21 31.30 -33.67
N ARG A 66 -0.98 32.27 -34.57
CA ARG A 66 0.06 32.17 -35.62
C ARG A 66 1.48 32.14 -35.05
N LEU A 67 1.74 32.88 -33.97
CA LEU A 67 3.05 32.86 -33.29
C LEU A 67 3.29 31.53 -32.59
N TRP A 68 2.25 30.92 -32.01
CA TRP A 68 2.33 29.58 -31.44
C TRP A 68 2.57 28.50 -32.50
N ARG A 69 1.96 28.62 -33.68
CA ARG A 69 2.12 27.64 -34.78
C ARG A 69 3.55 27.51 -35.33
N LYS A 70 4.40 28.53 -35.19
CA LYS A 70 5.83 28.42 -35.57
C LYS A 70 6.70 27.70 -34.52
N SER A 71 6.14 27.39 -33.34
CA SER A 71 6.76 26.55 -32.30
C SER A 71 6.26 25.10 -32.31
N ASP A 72 5.54 24.71 -33.35
CA ASP A 72 4.96 23.37 -33.49
C ASP A 72 5.97 22.42 -34.12
N GLU A 73 7.04 22.12 -33.38
CA GLU A 73 8.00 21.06 -33.74
C GLU A 73 7.41 19.65 -33.58
N ILE A 74 6.16 19.53 -33.14
CA ILE A 74 5.50 18.25 -32.88
C ILE A 74 4.71 17.83 -34.12
N THR A 75 5.23 16.83 -34.83
CA THR A 75 4.54 16.27 -35.98
C THR A 75 3.36 15.38 -35.54
N ASN A 76 2.40 15.16 -36.44
CA ASN A 76 1.28 14.24 -36.18
C ASN A 76 1.79 12.82 -35.89
N GLU A 77 2.83 12.41 -36.61
CA GLU A 77 3.46 11.10 -36.52
C GLU A 77 4.08 10.88 -35.13
N GLN A 78 4.75 11.90 -34.57
CA GLN A 78 5.29 11.84 -33.22
C GLN A 78 4.20 11.71 -32.16
N LEU A 79 3.09 12.46 -32.30
CA LEU A 79 1.93 12.34 -31.40
C LEU A 79 1.32 10.94 -31.47
N ILE A 80 1.12 10.41 -32.68
CA ILE A 80 0.57 9.07 -32.89
C ILE A 80 1.51 8.01 -32.31
N TYR A 81 2.82 8.11 -32.53
CA TYR A 81 3.79 7.18 -31.96
C TYR A 81 3.77 7.18 -30.43
N LEU A 82 3.83 8.35 -29.80
CA LEU A 82 3.82 8.46 -28.33
C LEU A 82 2.52 7.94 -27.72
N TYR A 83 1.39 8.20 -28.39
CA TYR A 83 0.09 7.79 -27.88
C TYR A 83 -0.22 6.32 -28.16
N ASP A 84 -0.04 5.85 -29.39
CA ASP A 84 -0.40 4.50 -29.81
C ASP A 84 0.66 3.45 -29.47
N GLN A 85 1.95 3.75 -29.70
CA GLN A 85 3.03 2.79 -29.50
C GLN A 85 3.59 2.81 -28.07
N LEU A 86 3.75 4.00 -27.49
CA LEU A 86 4.30 4.15 -26.13
C LEU A 86 3.23 4.27 -25.04
N GLU A 87 1.95 4.30 -25.42
CA GLU A 87 0.80 4.40 -24.50
C GLU A 87 0.81 5.61 -23.57
N TRP A 88 1.39 6.73 -24.01
CA TRP A 88 1.38 7.93 -23.19
C TRP A 88 0.01 8.59 -23.16
N SER A 89 -0.38 9.08 -21.99
CA SER A 89 -1.58 9.92 -21.86
C SER A 89 -1.36 11.29 -22.50
N CYS A 90 -2.46 11.97 -22.87
CA CYS A 90 -2.41 13.34 -23.37
C CYS A 90 -1.66 14.28 -22.41
N GLY A 91 -1.85 14.12 -21.09
CA GLY A 91 -1.13 14.88 -20.07
C GLY A 91 0.38 14.63 -20.07
N LYS A 92 0.82 13.38 -20.24
CA LYS A 92 2.25 13.04 -20.31
C LYS A 92 2.90 13.59 -21.58
N ILE A 93 2.21 13.50 -22.71
CA ILE A 93 2.64 14.10 -23.98
C ILE A 93 2.73 15.63 -23.85
N SER A 94 1.73 16.25 -23.21
CA SER A 94 1.68 17.68 -22.91
C SER A 94 2.90 18.13 -22.09
N LEU A 95 3.22 17.42 -21.01
CA LEU A 95 4.41 17.67 -20.19
C LEU A 95 5.71 17.54 -21.00
N HIS A 96 5.82 16.48 -21.81
CA HIS A 96 7.03 16.21 -22.59
C HIS A 96 7.37 17.33 -23.58
N PHE A 97 6.36 17.87 -24.25
CA PHE A 97 6.55 18.94 -25.24
C PHE A 97 6.31 20.35 -24.69
N GLY A 98 6.05 20.50 -23.39
CA GLY A 98 5.74 21.80 -22.79
C GLY A 98 4.48 22.47 -23.39
N LYS A 99 3.50 21.67 -23.82
CA LYS A 99 2.21 22.16 -24.35
C LYS A 99 1.09 21.91 -23.34
N SER A 100 -0.07 22.52 -23.51
CA SER A 100 -1.23 22.21 -22.66
C SER A 100 -1.87 20.87 -23.06
N GLU A 101 -2.53 20.20 -22.12
CA GLU A 101 -3.23 18.95 -22.41
C GLU A 101 -4.34 19.17 -23.44
N ALA A 102 -5.08 20.28 -23.35
CA ALA A 102 -6.12 20.66 -24.31
C ALA A 102 -5.57 20.80 -25.74
N PHE A 103 -4.34 21.31 -25.91
CA PHE A 103 -3.70 21.39 -27.23
C PHE A 103 -3.49 19.99 -27.82
N VAL A 104 -2.92 19.08 -27.04
CA VAL A 104 -2.67 17.68 -27.47
C VAL A 104 -3.99 16.99 -27.82
N GLN A 105 -5.03 17.19 -27.01
CA GLN A 105 -6.37 16.64 -27.26
C GLN A 105 -6.98 17.17 -28.57
N GLN A 106 -6.92 18.48 -28.81
CA GLN A 106 -7.43 19.08 -30.04
C GLN A 106 -6.66 18.59 -31.28
N ARG A 107 -5.36 18.33 -31.17
CA ARG A 107 -4.58 17.71 -32.25
C ARG A 107 -5.07 16.29 -32.56
N PHE A 108 -5.31 15.45 -31.54
CA PHE A 108 -5.90 14.12 -31.78
C PHE A 108 -7.29 14.20 -32.42
N ILE A 109 -8.15 15.12 -31.98
CA ILE A 109 -9.47 15.35 -32.60
C ILE A 109 -9.32 15.76 -34.07
N SER A 110 -8.40 16.67 -34.39
CA SER A 110 -8.14 17.09 -35.77
C SER A 110 -7.60 15.98 -36.67
N MET A 111 -6.99 14.94 -36.08
CA MET A 111 -6.53 13.73 -36.77
C MET A 111 -7.62 12.64 -36.84
N GLY A 112 -8.85 12.90 -36.36
CA GLY A 112 -9.92 11.90 -36.29
C GLY A 112 -9.71 10.82 -35.21
N LYS A 113 -8.76 11.02 -34.29
CA LYS A 113 -8.51 10.08 -33.18
C LYS A 113 -9.41 10.45 -31.99
N HIS A 114 -10.36 9.58 -31.70
CA HIS A 114 -11.14 9.69 -30.47
C HIS A 114 -10.28 9.41 -29.23
N ARG A 115 -10.63 10.06 -28.12
CA ARG A 115 -9.99 9.82 -26.82
C ARG A 115 -10.13 8.34 -26.45
N ARG A 116 -9.03 7.72 -25.96
CA ARG A 116 -9.11 6.40 -25.34
C ARG A 116 -10.15 6.47 -24.24
N LYS A 117 -11.13 5.56 -24.26
CA LYS A 117 -12.09 5.45 -23.17
C LYS A 117 -11.29 5.28 -21.88
N ASN A 118 -11.63 6.04 -20.83
CA ASN A 118 -11.05 5.89 -19.49
C ASN A 118 -11.60 4.60 -18.86
N VAL A 119 -11.21 3.45 -19.42
CA VAL A 119 -11.56 2.11 -18.96
C VAL A 119 -10.27 1.33 -18.78
N GLY A 120 -10.32 0.30 -17.92
CA GLY A 120 -9.14 -0.48 -17.60
C GLY A 120 -7.97 0.41 -17.18
N ARG A 121 -6.76 0.09 -17.64
CA ARG A 121 -5.51 0.79 -17.27
C ARG A 121 -5.41 2.27 -17.52
N TYR A 122 -6.33 2.80 -18.30
CA TYR A 122 -6.37 4.21 -18.67
C TYR A 122 -7.30 5.04 -17.76
N ASN A 123 -8.06 4.41 -16.86
CA ASN A 123 -8.81 5.12 -15.83
C ASN A 123 -7.90 5.41 -14.62
N GLY A 124 -7.81 6.67 -14.17
CA GLY A 124 -7.03 7.03 -12.98
C GLY A 124 -7.49 6.35 -11.68
N SER A 125 -8.74 5.85 -11.67
CA SER A 125 -9.29 5.02 -10.59
C SER A 125 -9.02 3.53 -10.78
N TRP A 126 -8.43 3.10 -11.90
CA TRP A 126 -8.12 1.70 -12.15
C TRP A 126 -6.97 1.25 -11.28
N LYS A 127 -7.28 0.27 -10.42
CA LYS A 127 -6.33 -0.28 -9.47
C LYS A 127 -5.67 -1.57 -9.98
N GLY A 128 -5.39 -1.68 -11.29
CA GLY A 128 -4.63 -2.82 -11.84
C GLY A 128 -5.45 -4.08 -12.16
N GLY A 129 -6.68 -3.94 -12.66
CA GLY A 129 -7.58 -5.08 -12.94
C GLY A 129 -8.38 -5.55 -11.73
N ILE A 130 -8.28 -4.84 -10.59
CA ILE A 130 -9.06 -5.13 -9.38
C ILE A 130 -10.56 -5.06 -9.64
N THR A 131 -11.05 -4.29 -10.60
CA THR A 131 -12.49 -4.23 -10.91
C THR A 131 -13.01 -5.56 -11.47
N ASP A 132 -12.29 -6.15 -12.42
CA ASP A 132 -12.70 -7.43 -13.02
C ASP A 132 -12.61 -8.54 -11.98
N ILE A 133 -11.52 -8.57 -11.22
CA ILE A 133 -11.36 -9.46 -10.06
C ILE A 133 -12.46 -9.26 -9.01
N ARG A 134 -12.78 -8.02 -8.65
CA ARG A 134 -13.84 -7.69 -7.69
C ARG A 134 -15.19 -8.18 -8.18
N ASN A 135 -15.46 -8.05 -9.47
CA ASN A 135 -16.67 -8.55 -10.09
C ASN A 135 -16.68 -10.08 -10.04
N SER A 136 -15.61 -10.77 -10.47
CA SER A 136 -15.48 -12.23 -10.37
C SER A 136 -15.68 -12.74 -8.94
N ILE A 137 -15.08 -12.06 -7.94
CA ILE A 137 -15.26 -12.39 -6.53
C ILE A 137 -16.73 -12.24 -6.13
N ARG A 138 -17.40 -11.17 -6.54
CA ARG A 138 -18.74 -10.82 -6.04
C ARG A 138 -19.89 -11.49 -6.78
N SER A 139 -19.72 -11.85 -8.04
CA SER A 139 -20.77 -12.46 -8.87
C SER A 139 -20.78 -13.98 -8.84
N GLY A 140 -19.75 -14.62 -8.27
CA GLY A 140 -19.67 -16.08 -8.18
C GLY A 140 -20.60 -16.70 -7.14
N SER A 141 -20.92 -17.98 -7.32
CA SER A 141 -21.70 -18.78 -6.36
C SER A 141 -21.06 -18.85 -4.97
N LEU A 142 -19.72 -18.83 -4.89
CA LEU A 142 -18.99 -18.81 -3.61
C LEU A 142 -19.32 -17.57 -2.77
N CYS A 143 -19.46 -16.39 -3.39
CA CYS A 143 -19.86 -15.17 -2.68
C CYS A 143 -21.28 -15.29 -2.14
N LEU A 144 -22.19 -15.89 -2.90
CA LEU A 144 -23.56 -16.11 -2.45
C LEU A 144 -23.59 -17.07 -1.26
N ASN A 145 -22.88 -18.20 -1.34
CA ASN A 145 -22.77 -19.17 -0.24
C ASN A 145 -22.18 -18.53 1.02
N TRP A 146 -21.06 -17.82 0.88
CA TRP A 146 -20.42 -17.09 1.97
C TRP A 146 -21.37 -16.08 2.64
N ARG A 147 -22.15 -15.33 1.86
CA ARG A 147 -23.15 -14.40 2.41
C ARG A 147 -24.22 -15.14 3.21
N ASN A 148 -24.71 -16.25 2.69
CA ASN A 148 -25.72 -17.06 3.37
C ASN A 148 -25.18 -17.64 4.68
N GLU A 149 -23.97 -18.22 4.67
CA GLU A 149 -23.30 -18.73 5.87
C GLU A 149 -23.11 -17.63 6.93
N ALA A 150 -22.68 -16.43 6.51
CA ALA A 150 -22.54 -15.29 7.42
C ALA A 150 -23.89 -14.87 8.01
N PHE A 151 -24.95 -14.79 7.19
CA PHE A 151 -26.30 -14.43 7.65
C PHE A 151 -26.89 -15.47 8.61
N GLU A 152 -26.72 -16.76 8.32
CA GLU A 152 -27.16 -17.86 9.17
C GLU A 152 -26.42 -17.84 10.52
N ARG A 153 -25.09 -17.63 10.50
CA ARG A 153 -24.27 -17.48 11.70
C ARG A 153 -24.78 -16.36 12.61
N GLN A 154 -25.27 -15.27 12.03
CA GLN A 154 -25.79 -14.11 12.77
C GLN A 154 -27.31 -14.13 12.97
N GLN A 155 -27.97 -15.25 12.67
CA GLN A 155 -29.43 -15.38 12.79
C GLN A 155 -30.19 -14.24 12.11
N TYR A 156 -29.66 -13.74 10.98
CA TYR A 156 -30.20 -12.62 10.22
C TYR A 156 -30.40 -11.32 11.04
N LYS A 157 -29.47 -11.04 11.97
CA LYS A 157 -29.38 -9.76 12.70
C LYS A 157 -28.14 -8.98 12.28
N SER A 158 -28.20 -7.65 12.36
CA SER A 158 -27.00 -6.81 12.25
C SER A 158 -26.10 -7.04 13.46
N GLU A 159 -24.79 -7.17 13.24
CA GLU A 159 -23.78 -7.24 14.29
C GLU A 159 -23.53 -5.90 14.99
N ILE A 160 -24.01 -4.78 14.41
CA ILE A 160 -23.85 -3.44 14.97
C ILE A 160 -25.10 -3.03 15.74
N SER A 161 -26.27 -3.05 15.10
CA SER A 161 -27.53 -2.61 15.73
C SER A 161 -28.29 -3.72 16.45
N GLU A 162 -27.89 -4.98 16.29
CA GLU A 162 -28.60 -6.19 16.80
C GLU A 162 -30.04 -6.34 16.31
N GLN A 163 -30.47 -5.49 15.37
CA GLN A 163 -31.81 -5.50 14.81
C GLN A 163 -31.93 -6.59 13.74
N GLN A 164 -33.08 -7.28 13.74
CA GLN A 164 -33.47 -8.16 12.65
C GLN A 164 -34.03 -7.32 11.50
N ILE A 165 -33.31 -7.28 10.38
CA ILE A 165 -33.60 -6.36 9.28
C ILE A 165 -33.81 -7.15 7.99
N ARG A 166 -34.80 -6.75 7.19
CA ARG A 166 -35.09 -7.38 5.88
C ARG A 166 -34.00 -7.19 4.83
N ARG A 167 -33.14 -6.20 5.02
CA ARG A 167 -32.08 -5.77 4.09
C ARG A 167 -30.71 -5.82 4.77
N LEU A 168 -30.17 -7.04 4.85
CA LEU A 168 -28.81 -7.27 5.33
C LEU A 168 -27.82 -7.24 4.17
N ASN A 169 -26.63 -6.73 4.47
CA ASN A 169 -25.44 -6.84 3.67
C ASN A 169 -24.38 -7.60 4.48
N CYS A 170 -23.53 -8.33 3.75
CA CYS A 170 -22.33 -8.91 4.32
C CYS A 170 -21.15 -8.05 3.86
N HIS A 171 -20.54 -7.33 4.78
CA HIS A 171 -19.35 -6.54 4.52
C HIS A 171 -18.11 -7.40 4.77
N HIS A 172 -17.17 -7.42 3.83
CA HIS A 172 -15.90 -8.10 4.06
C HIS A 172 -15.12 -7.42 5.19
N ILE A 173 -14.79 -8.18 6.23
CA ILE A 173 -13.97 -7.68 7.34
C ILE A 173 -12.57 -7.36 6.81
N TYR A 174 -11.95 -8.22 6.01
CA TYR A 174 -10.72 -7.94 5.28
C TYR A 174 -11.06 -7.49 3.86
N PRO A 175 -10.72 -6.25 3.45
CA PRO A 175 -10.96 -5.80 2.09
C PRO A 175 -10.22 -6.67 1.07
N PHE A 176 -10.82 -6.90 -0.09
CA PHE A 176 -10.21 -7.73 -1.13
C PHE A 176 -8.78 -7.34 -1.47
N HIS A 177 -8.46 -6.04 -1.51
CA HIS A 177 -7.11 -5.59 -1.83
C HIS A 177 -6.09 -5.99 -0.76
N ILE A 178 -6.49 -6.10 0.52
CA ILE A 178 -5.62 -6.58 1.61
C ILE A 178 -5.43 -8.09 1.51
N ILE A 179 -6.52 -8.84 1.26
CA ILE A 179 -6.46 -10.28 1.04
C ILE A 179 -5.56 -10.55 -0.17
N LEU A 180 -5.87 -9.98 -1.33
CA LEU A 180 -5.06 -10.08 -2.55
C LEU A 180 -3.58 -9.73 -2.27
N LYS A 181 -3.28 -8.64 -1.56
CA LYS A 181 -1.88 -8.26 -1.27
C LYS A 181 -1.16 -9.23 -0.33
N SER A 182 -1.88 -9.97 0.50
CA SER A 182 -1.31 -10.92 1.47
C SER A 182 -1.32 -12.37 0.96
N SER A 183 -2.31 -12.78 0.18
CA SER A 183 -2.40 -14.06 -0.57
C SER A 183 -1.43 -14.09 -1.73
N LEU A 184 -1.42 -13.01 -2.51
CA LEU A 184 -0.46 -12.76 -3.56
C LEU A 184 0.70 -12.07 -2.88
N THR A 185 1.63 -12.86 -2.32
CA THR A 185 2.90 -12.34 -1.80
C THR A 185 3.38 -11.22 -2.73
N GLN A 186 3.55 -10.02 -2.18
CA GLN A 186 3.75 -8.70 -2.81
C GLN A 186 4.79 -8.58 -3.95
N HIS A 187 5.35 -9.68 -4.48
CA HIS A 187 6.59 -9.68 -5.26
C HIS A 187 6.55 -10.53 -6.53
N ARG A 188 5.46 -11.27 -6.79
CA ARG A 188 5.09 -11.69 -8.13
C ARG A 188 3.58 -11.82 -8.20
N PRO A 189 2.86 -10.92 -8.91
CA PRO A 189 1.46 -11.17 -9.21
C PRO A 189 1.38 -12.54 -9.89
N LEU A 190 0.47 -13.41 -9.42
CA LEU A 190 0.18 -14.64 -10.14
C LEU A 190 -0.18 -14.26 -11.59
N PRO A 191 0.25 -15.08 -12.58
CA PRO A 191 -0.27 -14.99 -13.93
C PRO A 191 -1.80 -14.89 -13.89
N GLU A 192 -2.38 -14.14 -14.82
CA GLU A 192 -3.79 -13.78 -14.81
C GLU A 192 -4.68 -15.04 -14.76
N GLU A 193 -4.27 -16.11 -15.44
CA GLU A 193 -4.97 -17.41 -15.45
C GLU A 193 -5.09 -18.10 -14.07
N TYR A 194 -4.25 -17.73 -13.09
CA TYR A 194 -4.28 -18.34 -11.74
C TYR A 194 -4.93 -17.44 -10.69
N ARG A 195 -5.41 -16.24 -11.06
CA ARG A 195 -6.00 -15.30 -10.09
C ARG A 195 -7.38 -15.75 -9.62
N ASP A 196 -8.23 -16.20 -10.53
CA ASP A 196 -9.57 -16.70 -10.19
C ASP A 196 -9.49 -17.92 -9.26
N LEU A 197 -8.52 -18.79 -9.53
CA LEU A 197 -8.21 -19.93 -8.68
C LEU A 197 -7.68 -19.52 -7.28
N ALA A 198 -6.81 -18.50 -7.20
CA ALA A 198 -6.35 -18.00 -5.89
C ALA A 198 -7.50 -17.41 -5.04
N ILE A 199 -8.49 -16.82 -5.71
CA ILE A 199 -9.70 -16.30 -5.09
C ILE A 199 -10.57 -17.44 -4.56
N THR A 200 -10.80 -18.49 -5.34
CA THR A 200 -11.67 -19.61 -4.93
C THR A 200 -11.11 -20.42 -3.76
N HIS A 201 -9.79 -20.51 -3.62
CA HIS A 201 -9.15 -21.38 -2.61
C HIS A 201 -8.64 -20.66 -1.36
N ASP A 202 -8.55 -19.33 -1.37
CA ASP A 202 -8.17 -18.60 -0.16
C ASP A 202 -9.41 -18.38 0.72
N SER A 203 -9.45 -19.12 1.83
CA SER A 203 -10.55 -19.06 2.79
C SER A 203 -10.75 -17.66 3.37
N ARG A 204 -9.81 -16.72 3.21
CA ARG A 204 -10.04 -15.34 3.61
C ARG A 204 -11.05 -14.63 2.72
N PHE A 205 -11.26 -14.99 1.46
CA PHE A 205 -12.30 -14.32 0.64
C PHE A 205 -13.72 -14.72 1.06
N TYR A 206 -13.90 -15.99 1.45
CA TYR A 206 -15.22 -16.61 1.60
C TYR A 206 -15.41 -17.35 2.93
N GLY A 207 -14.51 -17.17 3.90
CA GLY A 207 -14.70 -17.68 5.25
C GLY A 207 -15.80 -16.92 5.96
N ALA A 208 -16.70 -17.65 6.65
CA ALA A 208 -17.78 -17.04 7.43
C ALA A 208 -17.28 -16.06 8.51
N ASP A 209 -16.03 -16.23 8.95
CA ASP A 209 -15.31 -15.36 9.88
C ASP A 209 -14.86 -14.02 9.26
N ASN A 210 -14.90 -13.90 7.92
CA ASN A 210 -14.58 -12.68 7.20
C ASN A 210 -15.83 -11.88 6.74
N GLY A 211 -17.02 -12.24 7.21
CA GLY A 211 -18.27 -11.56 6.87
C GLY A 211 -18.89 -10.86 8.06
N LEU A 212 -18.91 -9.53 8.04
CA LEU A 212 -19.63 -8.71 8.99
C LEU A 212 -21.07 -8.50 8.48
N VAL A 213 -22.04 -9.08 9.18
CA VAL A 213 -23.46 -8.94 8.81
C VAL A 213 -23.99 -7.62 9.37
N ILE A 214 -24.44 -6.73 8.50
CA ILE A 214 -24.92 -5.39 8.87
C ILE A 214 -26.12 -4.99 8.02
N SER A 215 -26.85 -3.96 8.45
CA SER A 215 -27.88 -3.35 7.64
C SER A 215 -27.29 -2.70 6.39
N LYS A 216 -28.13 -2.48 5.38
CA LYS A 216 -27.71 -1.73 4.19
C LYS A 216 -27.23 -0.31 4.53
N ASP A 217 -27.92 0.37 5.44
CA ASP A 217 -27.59 1.75 5.78
C ASP A 217 -26.25 1.82 6.55
N GLU A 218 -26.02 0.88 7.48
CA GLU A 218 -24.73 0.72 8.16
C GLU A 218 -23.59 0.46 7.15
N HIS A 219 -23.83 -0.43 6.18
CA HIS A 219 -22.88 -0.71 5.12
C HIS A 219 -22.53 0.54 4.29
N ASP A 220 -23.55 1.30 3.90
CA ASP A 220 -23.37 2.50 3.09
C ASP A 220 -22.65 3.62 3.87
N GLU A 221 -22.86 3.73 5.18
CA GLU A 221 -22.13 4.67 6.04
C GLU A 221 -20.65 4.26 6.22
N ILE A 222 -20.36 2.94 6.33
CA ILE A 222 -18.99 2.41 6.31
C ILE A 222 -18.28 2.77 5.00
N GLU A 223 -18.91 2.52 3.85
CA GLU A 223 -18.32 2.81 2.52
C GLU A 223 -18.10 4.32 2.29
N LYS A 224 -18.95 5.17 2.88
CA LYS A 224 -18.78 6.65 2.83
C LYS A 224 -17.68 7.15 3.75
N GLY A 225 -17.10 6.30 4.60
CA GLY A 225 -16.04 6.69 5.53
C GLY A 225 -16.50 7.70 6.58
N LYS A 226 -17.80 7.77 6.87
CA LYS A 226 -18.32 8.56 7.99
C LYS A 226 -17.99 7.82 9.27
N LEU A 227 -16.78 8.10 9.76
CA LEU A 227 -16.09 7.35 10.80
C LEU A 227 -16.81 7.37 12.16
N GLU A 228 -17.62 8.42 12.39
CA GLU A 228 -18.33 8.61 13.65
C GLU A 228 -19.58 7.72 13.77
N SER A 229 -20.14 7.29 12.63
CA SER A 229 -21.26 6.35 12.55
C SER A 229 -20.83 4.93 12.17
N ALA A 230 -19.70 4.78 11.46
CA ALA A 230 -19.06 3.51 11.19
C ALA A 230 -18.15 3.13 12.37
N HIS A 231 -18.71 2.41 13.34
CA HIS A 231 -18.08 1.98 14.60
C HIS A 231 -16.54 1.88 14.52
N PRO A 232 -15.75 2.61 15.34
CA PRO A 232 -14.27 2.58 15.35
C PRO A 232 -13.62 1.18 15.36
N TRP A 233 -14.39 0.19 15.79
CA TRP A 233 -14.07 -1.23 15.80
C TRP A 233 -13.81 -1.80 14.41
N TRP A 234 -14.33 -1.22 13.31
CA TRP A 234 -14.26 -1.87 12.00
C TRP A 234 -12.82 -2.07 11.51
N LYS A 235 -11.92 -1.09 11.65
CA LYS A 235 -10.50 -1.22 11.23
C LYS A 235 -9.71 -2.22 12.06
N ILE A 236 -10.07 -2.39 13.33
CA ILE A 236 -9.43 -3.33 14.26
C ILE A 236 -10.01 -4.73 14.07
N TRP A 237 -11.31 -4.85 13.77
CA TRP A 237 -11.96 -6.07 13.32
C TRP A 237 -11.38 -6.56 11.99
N GLN A 238 -11.06 -5.64 11.05
CA GLN A 238 -10.28 -5.94 9.84
C GLN A 238 -8.86 -6.43 10.14
N ALA A 239 -8.35 -6.31 11.36
CA ALA A 239 -7.07 -6.89 11.74
C ALA A 239 -7.24 -8.26 12.41
N TYR A 240 -8.31 -8.45 13.18
CA TYR A 240 -8.49 -9.62 14.05
C TYR A 240 -9.95 -10.03 14.32
N PRO A 241 -10.48 -11.04 13.61
CA PRO A 241 -11.79 -11.63 13.90
C PRO A 241 -11.90 -12.20 15.33
N ASP A 242 -10.85 -12.85 15.86
CA ASP A 242 -10.88 -13.36 17.25
C ASP A 242 -10.78 -12.26 18.33
N PHE A 243 -10.37 -11.04 17.95
CA PHE A 243 -10.42 -9.83 18.79
C PHE A 243 -11.85 -9.26 18.84
N ALA A 244 -12.69 -9.60 17.86
CA ALA A 244 -14.14 -9.35 17.88
C ALA A 244 -14.91 -10.45 18.65
N VAL A 245 -14.37 -11.68 18.70
CA VAL A 245 -15.04 -12.85 19.33
C VAL A 245 -14.74 -12.96 20.83
N ASN A 246 -13.61 -12.43 21.33
CA ASN A 246 -13.31 -12.42 22.77
C ASN A 246 -13.46 -11.00 23.35
N ARG A 247 -14.70 -10.49 23.35
CA ARG A 247 -15.08 -9.15 23.84
C ARG A 247 -14.64 -8.83 25.28
N SER A 248 -14.23 -9.83 26.07
CA SER A 248 -14.01 -9.70 27.52
C SER A 248 -12.72 -8.98 27.94
N ASN A 249 -11.73 -8.83 27.06
CA ASN A 249 -10.40 -8.36 27.46
C ASN A 249 -10.01 -6.96 26.94
N LEU A 250 -10.90 -6.26 26.23
CA LEU A 250 -10.61 -4.93 25.69
C LEU A 250 -11.64 -3.94 26.20
N SER A 251 -11.18 -2.84 26.79
CA SER A 251 -12.06 -1.78 27.27
C SER A 251 -12.27 -0.72 26.20
N HIS A 252 -13.26 0.17 26.41
CA HIS A 252 -13.41 1.37 25.58
C HIS A 252 -12.11 2.20 25.54
N ASP A 253 -11.36 2.22 26.64
CA ASP A 253 -10.12 2.98 26.77
C ASP A 253 -9.00 2.46 25.87
N ASP A 254 -8.93 1.15 25.62
CA ASP A 254 -7.95 0.57 24.68
C ASP A 254 -8.12 1.15 23.26
N PHE A 255 -9.33 1.61 22.90
CA PHE A 255 -9.62 2.21 21.59
C PHE A 255 -9.34 3.71 21.52
N LEU A 256 -9.37 4.41 22.65
CA LEU A 256 -8.95 5.82 22.73
C LEU A 256 -7.45 5.97 22.41
N LEU A 257 -6.71 4.87 22.35
CA LEU A 257 -5.30 4.82 21.97
C LEU A 257 -5.06 4.97 20.46
N CYS A 258 -6.11 4.81 19.64
CA CYS A 258 -6.06 4.97 18.18
C CYS A 258 -6.33 6.41 17.75
N ASP A 259 -5.63 6.87 16.70
CA ASP A 259 -5.88 8.16 16.07
C ASP A 259 -7.13 8.13 15.16
N ASP A 260 -7.50 9.29 14.59
CA ASP A 260 -8.64 9.43 13.66
C ASP A 260 -8.52 8.54 12.40
N LYS A 261 -7.34 7.97 12.14
CA LYS A 261 -7.11 7.03 11.03
C LYS A 261 -7.22 5.57 11.48
N GLY A 262 -7.51 5.31 12.75
CA GLY A 262 -7.52 3.98 13.36
C GLY A 262 -6.12 3.41 13.54
N GLN A 263 -5.09 4.27 13.60
CA GLN A 263 -3.72 3.85 13.83
C GLN A 263 -3.33 4.06 15.30
N LEU A 264 -2.65 3.08 15.88
CA LEU A 264 -2.19 3.11 17.25
C LEU A 264 -0.74 3.63 17.28
N GLN A 265 -0.53 4.70 18.05
CA GLN A 265 0.81 5.23 18.32
C GLN A 265 1.54 4.31 19.30
N PRO A 266 2.77 3.86 18.99
CA PRO A 266 3.52 2.92 19.81
C PRO A 266 4.21 3.62 21.00
N THR A 267 3.41 4.26 21.85
CA THR A 267 3.88 4.95 23.07
C THR A 267 3.39 4.19 24.29
N GLU A 268 4.13 4.29 25.40
CA GLU A 268 3.71 3.73 26.70
C GLU A 268 3.41 2.23 26.65
N TYR A 269 4.17 1.49 25.85
CA TYR A 269 4.01 0.04 25.73
C TYR A 269 4.98 -0.69 26.67
N THR A 270 4.63 -1.92 27.02
CA THR A 270 5.48 -2.81 27.80
C THR A 270 5.87 -4.02 26.96
N ILE A 271 7.07 -4.55 27.19
CA ILE A 271 7.48 -5.84 26.63
C ILE A 271 7.29 -6.94 27.66
N GLN A 272 6.65 -8.02 27.24
CA GLN A 272 6.46 -9.19 28.09
C GLN A 272 6.54 -10.49 27.30
N LYS A 273 6.77 -11.58 28.03
CA LYS A 273 6.67 -12.95 27.50
C LYS A 273 5.22 -13.23 27.09
N SER A 274 5.06 -14.07 26.06
CA SER A 274 3.75 -14.50 25.56
C SER A 274 3.80 -15.95 25.08
N THR A 275 2.65 -16.53 24.72
CA THR A 275 2.53 -17.89 24.23
C THR A 275 2.18 -17.94 22.74
N ALA A 276 2.49 -19.04 22.08
CA ALA A 276 2.10 -19.26 20.68
C ALA A 276 0.58 -19.25 20.47
N LYS A 277 -0.22 -19.53 21.52
CA LYS A 277 -1.68 -19.45 21.49
C LYS A 277 -2.15 -18.00 21.35
N GLU A 278 -1.59 -17.10 22.17
CA GLU A 278 -1.95 -15.67 22.18
C GLU A 278 -1.60 -14.97 20.86
N ILE A 279 -0.42 -15.24 20.29
CA ILE A 279 0.02 -14.56 19.07
C ILE A 279 -0.42 -15.24 17.77
N ARG A 280 -1.15 -16.36 17.85
CA ARG A 280 -1.50 -17.21 16.69
C ARG A 280 -2.17 -16.44 15.57
N GLN A 281 -3.21 -15.69 15.91
CA GLN A 281 -3.98 -14.97 14.91
C GLN A 281 -3.18 -13.79 14.35
N ILE A 282 -2.44 -13.08 15.20
CA ILE A 282 -1.56 -11.99 14.74
C ILE A 282 -0.58 -12.50 13.70
N ILE A 283 0.15 -13.57 13.98
CA ILE A 283 1.10 -14.11 13.01
C ILE A 283 0.39 -14.68 11.78
N ARG A 284 -0.79 -15.28 11.92
CA ARG A 284 -1.57 -15.82 10.79
C ARG A 284 -1.94 -14.73 9.78
N TYR A 285 -2.37 -13.57 10.25
CA TYR A 285 -2.93 -12.51 9.39
C TYR A 285 -1.93 -11.39 9.06
N GLU A 286 -1.07 -11.02 10.00
CA GLU A 286 -0.19 -9.84 9.88
C GLU A 286 1.23 -10.18 9.41
N HIS A 287 1.69 -11.42 9.65
CA HIS A 287 3.00 -11.85 9.18
C HIS A 287 2.89 -12.58 7.83
N TYR A 288 3.73 -12.21 6.88
CA TYR A 288 3.68 -12.73 5.50
C TYR A 288 3.83 -14.26 5.36
N LEU A 289 4.38 -14.93 6.39
CA LEU A 289 4.48 -16.41 6.44
C LEU A 289 3.27 -17.10 7.08
N GLY A 290 2.38 -16.37 7.75
CA GLY A 290 1.16 -16.90 8.35
C GLY A 290 1.33 -18.00 9.41
N THR A 291 2.56 -18.27 9.86
CA THR A 291 2.90 -19.46 10.65
C THR A 291 3.88 -19.15 11.76
N ILE A 292 3.66 -19.75 12.94
CA ILE A 292 4.55 -19.65 14.10
C ILE A 292 5.50 -20.84 14.09
N PRO A 293 6.81 -20.62 13.96
CA PRO A 293 7.80 -21.69 14.08
C PRO A 293 7.96 -22.10 15.54
N ARG A 294 8.58 -23.27 15.78
CA ARG A 294 8.99 -23.65 17.13
C ARG A 294 9.94 -22.57 17.68
N SER A 295 9.51 -21.94 18.76
CA SER A 295 10.19 -20.79 19.37
C SER A 295 10.57 -21.13 20.81
N GLN A 296 11.73 -20.67 21.25
CA GLN A 296 12.20 -20.78 22.63
C GLN A 296 11.71 -19.59 23.47
N LEU A 297 11.55 -18.43 22.84
CA LEU A 297 11.07 -17.21 23.46
C LEU A 297 10.12 -16.48 22.52
N ILE A 298 8.99 -16.01 23.04
CA ILE A 298 8.05 -15.14 22.34
C ILE A 298 7.91 -13.88 23.19
N LEU A 299 8.26 -12.74 22.60
CA LEU A 299 8.09 -11.43 23.19
C LEU A 299 7.02 -10.66 22.43
N VAL A 300 6.17 -9.97 23.18
CA VAL A 300 5.16 -9.06 22.64
C VAL A 300 5.33 -7.69 23.24
N ALA A 301 5.11 -6.66 22.43
CA ALA A 301 4.85 -5.32 22.92
C ALA A 301 3.35 -5.17 23.12
N LYS A 302 2.92 -4.72 24.31
CA LYS A 302 1.53 -4.43 24.63
C LYS A 302 1.32 -2.98 25.01
N ARG A 303 0.25 -2.36 24.52
CA ARG A 303 -0.26 -1.08 25.00
C ARG A 303 -1.67 -1.33 25.52
N GLY A 304 -1.87 -1.21 26.84
CA GLY A 304 -3.06 -1.76 27.48
C GLY A 304 -3.17 -3.26 27.20
N ASN A 305 -4.32 -3.69 26.70
CA ASN A 305 -4.56 -5.09 26.33
C ASN A 305 -4.20 -5.41 24.86
N ILE A 306 -3.81 -4.42 24.08
CA ILE A 306 -3.54 -4.56 22.64
C ILE A 306 -2.09 -4.99 22.42
N ILE A 307 -1.89 -6.08 21.68
CA ILE A 307 -0.57 -6.46 21.18
C ILE A 307 -0.23 -5.58 19.98
N ILE A 308 0.89 -4.88 20.02
CA ILE A 308 1.32 -3.94 18.98
C ILE A 308 2.62 -4.37 18.27
N GLY A 309 3.26 -5.43 18.77
CA GLY A 309 4.44 -6.02 18.16
C GLY A 309 4.65 -7.45 18.65
N VAL A 310 5.13 -8.32 17.76
CA VAL A 310 5.45 -9.71 18.07
C VAL A 310 6.85 -10.04 17.56
N ALA A 311 7.68 -10.60 18.43
CA ALA A 311 9.00 -11.14 18.09
C ALA A 311 9.14 -12.57 18.61
N THR A 312 9.56 -13.50 17.77
CA THR A 312 9.79 -14.89 18.17
C THR A 312 11.25 -15.29 17.95
N PHE A 313 11.86 -15.87 18.98
CA PHE A 313 13.26 -16.26 19.02
C PHE A 313 13.41 -17.75 19.29
N GLY A 314 14.44 -18.38 18.75
CA GLY A 314 14.78 -19.77 19.06
C GLY A 314 15.84 -20.33 18.12
N THR A 315 15.99 -21.64 18.06
CA THR A 315 16.97 -22.29 17.17
C THR A 315 16.58 -22.27 15.69
N GLY A 316 15.42 -21.69 15.36
CA GLY A 316 14.93 -21.58 14.00
C GLY A 316 14.73 -22.93 13.30
N THR A 317 14.73 -22.88 11.97
CA THR A 317 14.71 -24.10 11.13
C THR A 317 16.10 -24.53 10.68
N ASN A 318 17.11 -23.72 11.01
CA ASN A 318 18.48 -23.95 10.62
C ASN A 318 19.19 -24.82 11.66
N ARG A 319 19.46 -26.08 11.28
CA ARG A 319 20.21 -27.05 12.10
C ARG A 319 21.65 -26.65 12.40
N PHE A 320 22.17 -25.61 11.75
CA PHE A 320 23.55 -25.14 11.91
C PHE A 320 23.67 -23.95 12.87
N ILE A 321 22.62 -23.63 13.63
CA ILE A 321 22.72 -22.64 14.70
C ILE A 321 23.50 -23.27 15.86
N LYS A 322 24.62 -22.64 16.20
CA LYS A 322 25.50 -23.06 17.29
C LYS A 322 24.82 -22.83 18.64
N GLU A 323 25.29 -23.55 19.66
CA GLU A 323 24.96 -23.24 21.04
C GLU A 323 25.30 -21.78 21.36
N GLY A 324 24.48 -21.14 22.20
CA GLY A 324 24.59 -19.72 22.53
C GLY A 324 24.08 -18.76 21.45
N VAL A 325 23.51 -19.25 20.35
CA VAL A 325 22.95 -18.41 19.28
C VAL A 325 21.44 -18.66 19.12
N TRP A 326 20.65 -17.59 19.04
CA TRP A 326 19.22 -17.66 18.67
C TRP A 326 18.92 -16.95 17.36
N GLU A 327 17.98 -17.48 16.58
CA GLU A 327 17.39 -16.85 15.40
C GLU A 327 16.16 -16.02 15.80
N LEU A 328 16.09 -14.78 15.33
CA LEU A 328 14.84 -14.02 15.22
C LEU A 328 14.02 -14.62 14.07
N THR A 329 13.10 -15.49 14.42
CA THR A 329 12.33 -16.28 13.46
C THR A 329 11.12 -15.54 12.91
N ARG A 330 10.48 -14.68 13.71
CA ARG A 330 9.40 -13.78 13.27
C ARG A 330 9.58 -12.42 13.91
N LEU A 331 9.37 -11.37 13.11
CA LEU A 331 9.18 -10.00 13.57
C LEU A 331 7.93 -9.48 12.85
N CYS A 332 6.89 -9.17 13.61
CA CYS A 332 5.60 -8.76 13.09
C CYS A 332 5.16 -7.49 13.79
N ILE A 333 5.00 -6.41 13.00
CA ILE A 333 4.33 -5.19 13.43
C ILE A 333 3.01 -5.13 12.69
N PRO A 334 1.88 -5.27 13.40
CA PRO A 334 0.55 -5.20 12.79
C PRO A 334 0.32 -3.90 12.02
N PHE A 335 -0.52 -3.94 10.97
CA PHE A 335 -0.68 -2.78 10.08
C PHE A 335 -1.27 -1.54 10.76
N TYR A 336 -2.04 -1.71 11.84
CA TYR A 336 -2.64 -0.61 12.59
C TYR A 336 -1.63 0.12 13.47
N VAL A 337 -0.39 -0.35 13.59
CA VAL A 337 0.63 0.33 14.41
C VAL A 337 1.42 1.31 13.54
N VAL A 338 1.52 2.55 14.01
CA VAL A 338 2.26 3.62 13.32
C VAL A 338 3.74 3.25 13.20
N ARG A 339 4.33 3.52 12.03
CA ARG A 339 5.74 3.25 11.74
C ARG A 339 6.58 4.53 11.89
N PRO A 340 7.83 4.46 12.38
CA PRO A 340 8.71 3.28 12.46
C PRO A 340 8.85 2.65 13.88
N PHE A 341 7.87 1.87 14.32
CA PHE A 341 7.92 1.15 15.61
C PHE A 341 8.93 -0.02 15.67
N ALA A 342 9.11 -0.74 14.55
CA ALA A 342 9.77 -2.04 14.53
C ALA A 342 11.20 -2.06 15.10
N CYS A 343 11.93 -0.95 14.98
CA CYS A 343 13.33 -0.86 15.39
C CYS A 343 13.46 -0.73 16.91
N ASP A 344 12.65 0.13 17.52
CA ASP A 344 12.61 0.34 18.96
C ASP A 344 12.15 -0.94 19.68
N PHE A 345 11.05 -1.53 19.21
CA PHE A 345 10.57 -2.81 19.75
C PHE A 345 11.63 -3.92 19.66
N LEU A 346 12.33 -4.03 18.53
CA LEU A 346 13.37 -5.04 18.36
C LEU A 346 14.57 -4.77 19.28
N ALA A 347 14.98 -3.51 19.47
CA ALA A 347 16.07 -3.15 20.37
C ALA A 347 15.75 -3.57 21.82
N GLN A 348 14.55 -3.26 22.29
CA GLN A 348 14.11 -3.65 23.63
C GLN A 348 13.98 -5.17 23.79
N CYS A 349 13.56 -5.90 22.75
CA CYS A 349 13.62 -7.36 22.76
C CYS A 349 15.05 -7.89 22.93
N CYS A 350 16.03 -7.26 22.28
CA CYS A 350 17.44 -7.66 22.40
C CYS A 350 17.98 -7.41 23.81
N THR A 351 17.64 -6.24 24.40
CA THR A 351 17.95 -5.95 25.81
C THR A 351 17.35 -7.00 26.75
N TYR A 352 16.07 -7.33 26.56
CA TYR A 352 15.42 -8.37 27.36
C TYR A 352 16.16 -9.71 27.29
N ILE A 353 16.59 -10.13 26.10
CA ILE A 353 17.33 -11.39 25.92
C ILE A 353 18.69 -11.31 26.61
N LYS A 354 19.42 -10.21 26.45
CA LYS A 354 20.71 -10.01 27.11
C LYS A 354 20.61 -10.16 28.64
N ASP A 355 19.59 -9.54 29.22
CA ASP A 355 19.42 -9.49 30.68
C ASP A 355 18.88 -10.82 31.25
N ASN A 356 18.01 -11.52 30.52
CA ASN A 356 17.29 -12.69 31.03
C ASN A 356 17.81 -14.04 30.49
N HIS A 357 18.67 -14.02 29.48
CA HIS A 357 19.22 -15.21 28.82
C HIS A 357 20.72 -15.02 28.52
N PRO A 358 21.58 -14.84 29.55
CA PRO A 358 23.00 -14.51 29.40
C PRO A 358 23.82 -15.61 28.69
N GLN A 359 23.31 -16.85 28.63
CA GLN A 359 23.89 -17.93 27.84
C GLN A 359 23.79 -17.69 26.32
N ILE A 360 22.93 -16.76 25.88
CA ILE A 360 22.75 -16.39 24.49
C ILE A 360 23.65 -15.20 24.19
N ASN A 361 24.76 -15.44 23.51
CA ASN A 361 25.79 -14.44 23.21
C ASN A 361 25.60 -13.79 21.83
N SER A 362 24.71 -14.33 20.99
CA SER A 362 24.46 -13.76 19.67
C SER A 362 23.06 -14.06 19.14
N LEU A 363 22.52 -13.13 18.37
CA LEU A 363 21.31 -13.30 17.58
C LEU A 363 21.61 -13.31 16.09
N VAL A 364 20.83 -14.09 15.34
CA VAL A 364 20.85 -14.12 13.87
C VAL A 364 19.46 -13.84 13.30
N ALA A 365 19.39 -13.12 12.19
CA ALA A 365 18.13 -12.83 11.50
C ALA A 365 18.32 -12.92 9.98
N PHE A 366 17.23 -13.20 9.27
CA PHE A 366 17.22 -13.31 7.81
C PHE A 366 16.18 -12.35 7.23
N ALA A 367 16.62 -11.36 6.44
CA ALA A 367 15.74 -10.50 5.67
C ALA A 367 15.45 -11.15 4.31
N ASP A 368 14.19 -11.51 4.07
CA ASP A 368 13.77 -12.21 2.86
C ASP A 368 13.55 -11.23 1.70
N SER A 369 14.48 -11.21 0.73
CA SER A 369 14.39 -10.28 -0.39
C SER A 369 13.21 -10.61 -1.31
N SER A 370 12.69 -11.83 -1.27
CA SER A 370 11.49 -12.21 -2.01
C SER A 370 10.25 -11.51 -1.49
N VAL A 371 10.29 -10.96 -0.27
CA VAL A 371 9.25 -10.08 0.27
C VAL A 371 9.64 -8.60 0.37
N GLY A 372 10.59 -8.17 -0.46
CA GLY A 372 11.07 -6.78 -0.47
C GLY A 372 11.83 -6.38 0.81
N HIS A 373 12.06 -7.33 1.73
CA HIS A 373 12.80 -7.06 2.94
C HIS A 373 14.30 -6.99 2.61
N ASN A 374 14.86 -5.79 2.74
CA ASN A 374 16.28 -5.52 2.52
C ASN A 374 17.10 -5.49 3.83
N GLY A 375 16.46 -5.72 4.98
CA GLY A 375 17.06 -5.68 6.31
C GLY A 375 17.28 -4.28 6.88
N GLY A 376 16.55 -3.26 6.40
CA GLY A 376 16.63 -1.90 6.94
C GLY A 376 16.37 -1.83 8.45
N ILE A 377 15.36 -2.55 8.94
CA ILE A 377 15.04 -2.64 10.39
C ILE A 377 16.24 -3.17 11.17
N TYR A 378 16.89 -4.24 10.70
CA TYR A 378 18.04 -4.84 11.37
C TYR A 378 19.22 -3.87 11.44
N ARG A 379 19.53 -3.18 10.34
CA ARG A 379 20.61 -2.17 10.32
C ARG A 379 20.34 -1.02 11.29
N MET A 380 19.10 -0.53 11.32
CA MET A 380 18.71 0.55 12.24
C MET A 380 18.75 0.10 13.71
N ALA A 381 18.47 -1.18 13.98
CA ALA A 381 18.59 -1.76 15.31
C ALA A 381 20.03 -2.21 15.67
N GLY A 382 21.05 -1.79 14.92
CA GLY A 382 22.46 -2.09 15.22
C GLY A 382 22.97 -3.46 14.77
N TRP A 383 22.19 -4.24 14.00
CA TRP A 383 22.62 -5.54 13.52
C TRP A 383 23.58 -5.41 12.34
N GLN A 384 24.59 -6.28 12.32
CA GLN A 384 25.62 -6.31 11.28
C GLN A 384 25.23 -7.26 10.15
N LYS A 385 25.43 -6.84 8.90
CA LYS A 385 25.15 -7.70 7.73
C LYS A 385 26.26 -8.76 7.60
N ALA A 386 25.91 -10.02 7.83
CA ALA A 386 26.85 -11.14 7.86
C ALA A 386 26.88 -11.96 6.55
N GLY A 387 26.08 -11.60 5.54
CA GLY A 387 26.13 -12.24 4.21
C GLY A 387 24.76 -12.45 3.57
N LYS A 388 24.69 -13.46 2.70
CA LYS A 388 23.46 -13.87 2.00
C LYS A 388 23.31 -15.39 2.08
N THR A 389 22.07 -15.89 2.09
CA THR A 389 21.83 -17.31 1.92
C THR A 389 22.09 -17.72 0.47
N PRO A 390 22.50 -18.97 0.21
CA PRO A 390 22.50 -19.52 -1.14
C PRO A 390 21.10 -19.43 -1.78
N PRO A 391 21.01 -19.39 -3.11
CA PRO A 391 19.73 -19.51 -3.80
C PRO A 391 18.96 -20.75 -3.33
N SER A 392 17.66 -20.58 -3.14
CA SER A 392 16.75 -21.67 -2.77
C SER A 392 15.54 -21.66 -3.70
N TYR A 393 14.65 -22.61 -3.50
CA TYR A 393 13.39 -22.70 -4.23
C TYR A 393 12.31 -23.28 -3.32
N ALA A 394 11.06 -23.01 -3.69
CA ALA A 394 9.87 -23.63 -3.15
C ALA A 394 9.08 -24.27 -4.29
N TYR A 395 8.10 -25.08 -3.91
CA TYR A 395 7.08 -25.58 -4.81
C TYR A 395 5.80 -24.81 -4.59
N PHE A 396 5.19 -24.33 -5.65
CA PHE A 396 3.83 -23.83 -5.63
C PHE A 396 2.88 -24.97 -5.98
N ASP A 397 1.94 -25.23 -5.08
CA ASP A 397 0.90 -26.22 -5.27
C ASP A 397 -0.30 -25.53 -5.94
N PRO A 398 -0.58 -25.80 -7.24
CA PRO A 398 -1.66 -25.14 -7.96
C PRO A 398 -3.05 -25.61 -7.51
N THR A 399 -3.14 -26.69 -6.74
CA THR A 399 -4.41 -27.18 -6.19
C THR A 399 -4.73 -26.47 -4.87
N THR A 400 -3.73 -26.25 -4.02
CA THR A 400 -3.93 -25.65 -2.68
C THR A 400 -3.51 -24.19 -2.57
N PHE A 401 -2.90 -23.62 -3.61
CA PHE A 401 -2.35 -22.26 -3.64
C PHE A 401 -1.31 -21.98 -2.55
N LYS A 402 -0.66 -23.04 -2.05
CA LYS A 402 0.34 -22.94 -0.99
C LYS A 402 1.74 -23.08 -1.53
N LEU A 403 2.63 -22.21 -1.06
CA LEU A 403 4.07 -22.40 -1.22
C LEU A 403 4.56 -23.46 -0.21
N LYS A 404 5.13 -24.53 -0.73
CA LYS A 404 5.78 -25.60 0.03
C LYS A 404 7.28 -25.45 -0.10
N HIS A 405 7.96 -25.18 1.01
CA HIS A 405 9.41 -25.10 1.00
C HIS A 405 10.01 -26.48 0.71
N LYS A 406 11.12 -26.58 -0.03
CA LYS A 406 11.75 -27.88 -0.34
C LYS A 406 11.96 -28.78 0.90
N ALA A 407 12.25 -28.17 2.05
CA ALA A 407 12.44 -28.88 3.31
C ALA A 407 11.17 -29.55 3.86
N SER A 408 9.97 -28.99 3.60
CA SER A 408 8.72 -29.65 3.99
C SER A 408 8.38 -30.85 3.12
N CYS A 409 8.86 -30.86 1.86
CA CYS A 409 8.62 -31.96 0.94
C CYS A 409 9.46 -33.21 1.26
N ARG A 410 10.64 -33.02 1.86
CA ARG A 410 11.56 -34.12 2.26
C ARG A 410 11.14 -34.88 3.52
N ARG A 411 10.15 -34.39 4.26
CA ARG A 411 9.77 -34.91 5.58
C ARG A 411 8.44 -35.66 5.56
N ILE A 412 7.92 -36.02 4.39
CA ILE A 412 6.66 -36.77 4.34
C ILE A 412 6.98 -38.22 4.66
N GLN A 413 6.76 -38.56 5.93
CA GLN A 413 7.00 -39.90 6.47
C GLN A 413 6.19 -40.94 5.69
N GLY A 414 6.84 -42.03 5.30
CA GLY A 414 6.21 -43.15 4.59
C GLY A 414 6.09 -42.97 3.06
N ILE A 415 6.69 -41.93 2.47
CA ILE A 415 6.76 -41.79 1.01
C ILE A 415 8.19 -42.07 0.53
N ASP A 416 8.37 -43.18 -0.17
CA ASP A 416 9.61 -43.52 -0.89
C ASP A 416 9.63 -42.86 -2.27
N LYS A 417 9.56 -41.53 -2.29
CA LYS A 417 9.69 -40.72 -3.51
C LYS A 417 10.61 -39.56 -3.22
N THR A 418 11.45 -39.22 -4.19
CA THR A 418 12.24 -38.01 -4.15
C THR A 418 11.33 -36.78 -4.16
N GLU A 419 11.87 -35.67 -3.66
CA GLU A 419 11.23 -34.35 -3.70
C GLU A 419 10.73 -33.98 -5.13
N ARG A 420 11.47 -34.40 -6.17
CA ARG A 420 11.16 -34.11 -7.58
C ARG A 420 10.01 -34.98 -8.09
N GLU A 421 10.01 -36.26 -7.79
CA GLU A 421 8.94 -37.19 -8.20
C GLU A 421 7.62 -36.79 -7.56
N LEU A 422 7.63 -36.47 -6.26
CA LEU A 422 6.44 -35.99 -5.56
C LEU A 422 5.90 -34.69 -6.16
N ALA A 423 6.80 -33.76 -6.50
CA ALA A 423 6.39 -32.51 -7.14
C ALA A 423 5.77 -32.76 -8.52
N GLN A 424 6.34 -33.66 -9.31
CA GLN A 424 5.82 -34.01 -10.64
C GLN A 424 4.45 -34.69 -10.55
N GLU A 425 4.29 -35.67 -9.66
CA GLU A 425 3.03 -36.37 -9.41
C GLU A 425 1.90 -35.42 -8.99
N ARG A 426 2.21 -34.43 -8.14
CA ARG A 426 1.23 -33.46 -7.64
C ARG A 426 1.07 -32.22 -8.52
N GLY A 427 1.75 -32.16 -9.67
CA GLY A 427 1.72 -31.00 -10.54
C GLY A 427 2.27 -29.72 -9.90
N TRP A 428 3.18 -29.84 -8.93
CA TRP A 428 3.77 -28.70 -8.24
C TRP A 428 4.79 -27.95 -9.11
N ILE A 429 4.69 -26.63 -9.10
CA ILE A 429 5.53 -25.75 -9.92
C ILE A 429 6.72 -25.28 -9.09
N ARG A 430 7.95 -25.51 -9.56
CA ARG A 430 9.15 -25.05 -8.87
C ARG A 430 9.33 -23.55 -9.05
N ILE A 431 9.30 -22.80 -7.95
CA ILE A 431 9.49 -21.35 -7.92
C ILE A 431 10.83 -21.01 -7.25
N PRO A 432 11.74 -20.28 -7.94
CA PRO A 432 12.97 -19.80 -7.31
C PRO A 432 12.62 -18.81 -6.19
N LEU A 433 13.25 -18.99 -5.03
CA LEU A 433 13.12 -18.04 -3.92
C LEU A 433 14.23 -17.00 -4.02
N GLY A 434 13.89 -15.77 -3.66
CA GLY A 434 14.87 -14.70 -3.48
C GLY A 434 15.92 -15.10 -2.43
N LEU A 435 17.08 -14.48 -2.54
CA LEU A 435 18.12 -14.60 -1.53
C LEU A 435 17.66 -13.97 -0.21
N LYS A 436 18.16 -14.47 0.92
CA LYS A 436 17.94 -13.84 2.21
C LYS A 436 19.21 -13.17 2.68
N TYR A 437 19.13 -11.93 3.14
CA TYR A 437 20.25 -11.25 3.75
C TYR A 437 20.38 -11.69 5.21
N ARG A 438 21.55 -12.20 5.57
CA ARG A 438 21.84 -12.64 6.94
C ARG A 438 22.34 -11.44 7.75
N TYR A 439 21.81 -11.29 8.95
CA TYR A 439 22.22 -10.29 9.93
C TYR A 439 22.56 -10.96 11.25
N THR A 440 23.54 -10.41 11.97
CA THR A 440 23.97 -10.89 13.28
C THR A 440 24.05 -9.74 14.27
N LEU A 441 23.73 -10.00 15.53
CA LEU A 441 23.87 -9.07 16.63
C LEU A 441 24.55 -9.79 17.80
N PRO A 442 25.80 -9.45 18.15
CA PRO A 442 26.37 -9.84 19.43
C PRO A 442 25.56 -9.19 20.58
N LEU A 443 25.26 -9.94 21.64
CA LEU A 443 24.48 -9.45 22.78
C LEU A 443 25.38 -8.98 23.93
#